data_AF-A0A5C7P434-F1
#
_entry.id   AF-A0A5C7P434-F1
#
_cell.length_a   1.000
_cell.length_b   1.000
_cell.length_c   1.000
_cell.angle_alpha   90.00
_cell.angle_beta   90.00
_cell.angle_gamma   90.00
#
_symmetry.space_group_name_H-M   'P 1'
#
loop_
_entity.id
_entity.type
_entity.pdbx_description
1 polymer ?
#
loop_
_entity_poly.entity_id
_entity_poly.type
_entity_poly.pdbx_seq_one_letter_code
_entity_poly.pdbx_strand_id
1 'polypeptide(L)'
;MSDQDLLRYHPALTRRRPSTETSYQDYLDATWREVEAKLIASGKRPWLIISPQALRGYHLALTLAAIYRDFATGGPGSTEWALADKYEAQAAGEWSSLVLSVADASTGQADSGAAREGVQPSFWLGSGRRSYL
;
A
#
# COMPACT_ATOMS: atom_id res chain seq x y z
N MET A 1 -1.18 -9.77 5.67
CA MET A 1 -1.92 -9.16 6.80
C MET A 1 -3.14 -10.02 7.09
N SER A 2 -3.58 -10.15 8.34
CA SER A 2 -4.74 -10.98 8.72
C SER A 2 -5.89 -10.15 9.30
N ASP A 3 -7.08 -10.77 9.42
CA ASP A 3 -8.25 -10.18 10.11
C ASP A 3 -7.90 -9.74 11.54
N GLN A 4 -7.14 -10.56 12.26
CA GLN A 4 -6.72 -10.26 13.63
C GLN A 4 -5.80 -9.05 13.70
N ASP A 5 -4.92 -8.86 12.72
CA ASP A 5 -4.10 -7.64 12.63
C ASP A 5 -5.00 -6.41 12.49
N LEU A 6 -5.98 -6.47 11.59
CA LEU A 6 -6.90 -5.38 11.32
C LEU A 6 -7.73 -5.01 12.56
N LEU A 7 -8.25 -6.01 13.29
CA LEU A 7 -9.01 -5.80 14.53
C LEU A 7 -8.16 -5.30 15.70
N ARG A 8 -6.87 -5.67 15.77
CA ARG A 8 -5.94 -5.13 16.78
C ARG A 8 -5.70 -3.64 16.57
N TYR A 9 -5.57 -3.20 15.32
CA TYR A 9 -5.36 -1.79 14.99
C TYR A 9 -6.66 -0.97 15.02
N HIS A 10 -7.79 -1.59 14.69
CA HIS A 10 -9.08 -0.90 14.65
C HIS A 10 -10.21 -1.72 15.31
N PRO A 11 -10.25 -1.78 16.67
CA PRO A 11 -11.20 -2.62 17.41
C PRO A 11 -12.67 -2.30 17.14
N ALA A 12 -12.98 -1.07 16.69
CA ALA A 12 -14.35 -0.67 16.35
C ALA A 12 -14.95 -1.46 15.18
N LEU A 13 -14.11 -2.08 14.33
CA LEU A 13 -14.57 -2.89 13.21
C LEU A 13 -15.31 -4.15 13.67
N THR A 14 -14.95 -4.72 14.83
CA THR A 14 -15.67 -5.87 15.40
C THR A 14 -17.17 -5.64 15.54
N ARG A 15 -17.60 -4.40 15.81
CA ARG A 15 -19.02 -4.03 15.98
C ARG A 15 -19.70 -3.60 14.68
N ARG A 16 -18.92 -3.34 13.64
CA ARG A 16 -19.40 -2.77 12.36
C ARG A 16 -19.43 -3.79 11.23
N ARG A 17 -18.89 -5.00 11.44
CA ARG A 17 -18.96 -6.07 10.45
C ARG A 17 -20.43 -6.46 10.18
N PRO A 18 -20.86 -6.55 8.91
CA PRO A 18 -22.16 -7.08 8.56
C PRO A 18 -22.36 -8.47 9.19
N SER A 19 -23.58 -8.77 9.65
CA SER A 19 -23.88 -10.07 10.27
C SER A 19 -23.75 -11.26 9.30
N THR A 20 -23.78 -10.97 8.00
CA THR A 20 -23.60 -11.94 6.90
C THR A 20 -22.13 -12.26 6.61
N GLU A 21 -21.19 -11.49 7.14
CA GLU A 21 -19.75 -11.67 6.93
C GLU A 21 -19.04 -12.13 8.21
N THR A 22 -18.23 -13.18 8.08
CA THR A 22 -17.46 -13.71 9.20
C THR A 22 -16.04 -13.14 9.29
N SER A 23 -15.55 -12.51 8.22
CA SER A 23 -14.19 -11.97 8.10
C SER A 23 -14.14 -10.85 7.05
N TYR A 24 -13.13 -9.98 7.17
CA TYR A 24 -12.71 -8.98 6.20
C TYR A 24 -11.68 -9.51 5.18
N GLN A 25 -11.50 -10.83 5.06
CA GLN A 25 -10.50 -11.44 4.18
C GLN A 25 -10.66 -10.99 2.72
N ASP A 26 -11.90 -10.82 2.24
CA ASP A 26 -12.14 -10.38 0.86
C ASP A 26 -11.59 -8.97 0.60
N TYR A 27 -11.74 -8.04 1.56
CA TYR A 27 -11.11 -6.71 1.46
C TYR A 27 -9.59 -6.81 1.54
N LEU A 28 -9.05 -7.65 2.42
CA LEU A 28 -7.59 -7.86 2.54
C LEU A 28 -6.99 -8.35 1.23
N ASP A 29 -7.64 -9.31 0.57
CA ASP A 29 -7.18 -9.90 -0.67
C ASP A 29 -7.38 -8.95 -1.86
N ALA A 30 -8.51 -8.24 -1.92
CA ALA A 30 -8.78 -7.26 -2.96
C ALA A 30 -7.73 -6.14 -2.95
N THR A 31 -7.49 -5.54 -1.78
CA THR A 31 -6.51 -4.45 -1.68
C THR A 31 -5.07 -4.94 -1.83
N TRP A 32 -4.76 -6.20 -1.49
CA TRP A 32 -3.44 -6.77 -1.77
C TRP A 32 -3.16 -6.85 -3.27
N ARG A 33 -4.14 -7.25 -4.08
CA ARG A 33 -4.02 -7.24 -5.55
C ARG A 33 -3.79 -5.83 -6.08
N GLU A 34 -4.41 -4.81 -5.48
CA GLU A 34 -4.14 -3.41 -5.81
C GLU A 34 -2.71 -2.98 -5.47
N VAL A 35 -2.19 -3.40 -4.31
CA VAL A 35 -0.78 -3.16 -3.94
C VAL A 35 0.16 -3.75 -4.98
N GLU A 36 -0.07 -5.00 -5.38
CA GLU A 36 0.74 -5.68 -6.40
C GLU A 36 0.66 -4.98 -7.76
N ALA A 37 -0.55 -4.63 -8.20
CA ALA A 37 -0.75 -3.90 -9.45
C ALA A 37 -0.04 -2.55 -9.44
N LYS A 38 -0.09 -1.82 -8.32
CA LYS A 38 0.58 -0.53 -8.16
C LYS A 38 2.09 -0.66 -8.16
N LEU A 39 2.65 -1.68 -7.50
CA LEU A 39 4.08 -1.98 -7.53
C LEU A 39 4.55 -2.25 -8.97
N ILE A 40 3.82 -3.07 -9.72
CA ILE A 40 4.11 -3.37 -11.12
C ILE A 40 4.07 -2.10 -11.98
N ALA A 41 3.05 -1.26 -11.79
CA ALA A 41 2.94 0.02 -12.48
C ALA A 41 4.10 1.00 -12.15
N SER A 42 4.66 0.90 -10.95
CA SER A 42 5.87 1.64 -10.54
C SER A 42 7.19 0.98 -10.95
N GLY A 43 7.14 -0.03 -11.83
CA GLY A 43 8.30 -0.75 -12.35
C GLY A 43 8.96 -1.72 -11.36
N LYS A 44 8.30 -1.99 -10.23
CA LYS A 44 8.78 -2.92 -9.20
C LYS A 44 8.25 -4.32 -9.47
N ARG A 45 9.03 -5.34 -9.09
CA ARG A 45 8.65 -6.75 -9.20
C ARG A 45 8.32 -7.29 -7.81
N PRO A 46 7.04 -7.55 -7.48
CA PRO A 46 6.64 -7.94 -6.12
C PRO A 46 7.41 -9.14 -5.56
N TRP A 47 7.70 -10.14 -6.39
CA TRP A 47 8.44 -11.35 -6.00
C TRP A 47 9.93 -11.15 -5.70
N LEU A 48 10.49 -9.95 -5.94
CA LEU A 48 11.86 -9.59 -5.57
C LEU A 48 11.93 -8.76 -4.28
N ILE A 49 10.80 -8.38 -3.69
CA ILE A 49 10.78 -7.58 -2.46
C ILE A 49 11.11 -8.51 -1.28
N ILE A 50 12.25 -8.23 -0.63
CA ILE A 50 12.76 -9.05 0.48
C ILE A 50 12.06 -8.69 1.80
N SER A 51 11.67 -7.42 1.96
CA SER A 51 11.04 -6.89 3.17
C SER A 51 9.58 -6.49 2.93
N PRO A 52 8.66 -7.47 2.71
CA PRO A 52 7.25 -7.18 2.47
C PRO A 52 6.58 -6.48 3.66
N GLN A 53 7.17 -6.56 4.86
CA GLN A 53 6.72 -5.82 6.04
C GLN A 53 6.71 -4.29 5.81
N ALA A 54 7.54 -3.75 4.91
CA ALA A 54 7.50 -2.33 4.56
C ALA A 54 6.16 -1.91 3.95
N LEU A 55 5.43 -2.82 3.29
CA LEU A 55 4.13 -2.57 2.68
C LEU A 55 2.98 -2.61 3.69
N ARG A 56 3.23 -3.03 4.95
CA ARG A 56 2.17 -3.25 5.94
C ARG A 56 1.35 -1.98 6.22
N GLY A 57 2.02 -0.82 6.39
CA GLY A 57 1.35 0.46 6.65
C GLY A 57 0.42 0.85 5.50
N TYR A 58 0.94 0.76 4.27
CA TYR A 58 0.18 1.02 3.05
C TYR A 58 -1.02 0.07 2.90
N HIS A 59 -0.80 -1.24 3.02
CA HIS A 59 -1.87 -2.24 2.87
C HIS A 59 -2.96 -2.07 3.94
N LEU A 60 -2.58 -1.79 5.19
CA LEU A 60 -3.53 -1.54 6.28
C LEU A 60 -4.40 -0.31 5.99
N ALA A 61 -3.78 0.82 5.63
CA ALA A 61 -4.50 2.05 5.33
C ALA A 61 -5.44 1.87 4.12
N LEU A 62 -4.97 1.22 3.06
CA LEU A 62 -5.77 0.93 1.87
C LEU A 62 -6.98 0.02 2.20
N THR A 63 -6.78 -1.00 3.02
CA THR A 63 -7.87 -1.89 3.46
C THR A 63 -8.90 -1.15 4.29
N LEU A 64 -8.47 -0.30 5.23
CA LEU A 64 -9.37 0.50 6.05
C LEU A 64 -10.16 1.50 5.21
N ALA A 65 -9.52 2.14 4.23
CA ALA A 65 -10.20 3.02 3.28
C ALA A 65 -11.31 2.28 2.53
N ALA A 66 -11.02 1.09 1.98
CA ALA A 66 -12.01 0.29 1.25
C ALA A 66 -13.20 -0.12 2.13
N ILE A 67 -12.95 -0.60 3.35
CA ILE A 67 -14.01 -0.98 4.30
C ILE A 67 -14.88 0.22 4.65
N TYR A 68 -14.27 1.36 5.00
CA TYR A 68 -15.03 2.55 5.39
C TYR A 68 -15.79 3.18 4.22
N ARG A 69 -15.25 3.09 3.01
CA ARG A 69 -15.92 3.55 1.79
C ARG A 69 -17.20 2.76 1.56
N ASP A 70 -17.14 1.44 1.70
CA ASP A 70 -18.31 0.56 1.52
C ASP A 70 -19.35 0.77 2.62
N PHE A 71 -18.91 1.01 3.86
CA PHE A 71 -19.80 1.32 4.98
C PHE A 71 -20.43 2.71 4.92
N ALA A 72 -19.95 3.61 4.06
CA ALA A 72 -20.44 4.98 3.92
C ALA A 72 -21.78 5.07 3.17
N THR A 73 -22.80 4.37 3.67
CA THR A 73 -24.16 4.37 3.10
C THR A 73 -24.80 5.76 3.08
N GLY A 74 -24.39 6.65 3.99
CA GLY A 74 -24.79 8.06 4.01
C GLY A 74 -24.13 8.93 2.92
N GLY A 75 -23.21 8.39 2.13
CA GLY A 75 -22.52 9.10 1.06
C GLY A 75 -21.50 10.15 1.55
N PRO A 76 -21.10 11.07 0.66
CA PRO A 76 -20.16 12.16 0.98
C PRO A 76 -20.60 12.97 2.19
N GLY A 77 -19.70 13.14 3.16
CA GLY A 77 -19.94 13.89 4.40
C GLY A 77 -20.40 13.06 5.61
N SER A 78 -20.68 11.76 5.42
CA SER A 78 -20.85 10.83 6.56
C SER A 78 -19.54 10.62 7.33
N THR A 79 -19.64 10.12 8.56
CA THR A 79 -18.45 9.83 9.39
C THR A 79 -17.57 8.75 8.75
N GLU A 80 -18.19 7.73 8.17
CA GLU A 80 -17.54 6.64 7.46
C GLU A 80 -16.83 7.14 6.22
N TRP A 81 -17.45 8.05 5.46
CA TRP A 81 -16.80 8.71 4.31
C TRP A 81 -15.56 9.49 4.73
N ALA A 82 -15.65 10.28 5.81
CA ALA A 82 -14.51 11.03 6.34
C ALA A 82 -13.38 10.11 6.83
N LEU A 83 -13.71 8.93 7.39
CA LEU A 83 -12.73 7.92 7.75
C LEU A 83 -12.09 7.29 6.50
N ALA A 84 -12.87 7.00 5.47
CA ALA A 84 -12.36 6.51 4.19
C ALA A 84 -11.34 7.50 3.61
N ASP A 85 -11.71 8.77 3.46
CA ASP A 85 -10.83 9.83 2.94
C ASP A 85 -9.55 9.98 3.77
N LYS A 86 -9.66 9.90 5.12
CA LYS A 86 -8.51 9.92 6.02
C LYS A 86 -7.54 8.77 5.72
N TYR A 87 -8.05 7.55 5.58
CA TYR A 87 -7.21 6.38 5.34
C TYR A 87 -6.66 6.34 3.92
N GLU A 88 -7.37 6.88 2.93
CA GLU A 88 -6.82 7.10 1.58
C GLU A 88 -5.63 8.07 1.61
N ALA A 89 -5.76 9.18 2.33
CA ALA A 89 -4.66 10.13 2.52
C ALA A 89 -3.47 9.49 3.26
N GLN A 90 -3.74 8.68 4.29
CA GLN A 90 -2.69 7.93 4.99
C GLN A 90 -2.01 6.92 4.05
N ALA A 91 -2.76 6.17 3.25
CA ALA A 91 -2.20 5.23 2.28
C ALA A 91 -1.31 5.95 1.25
N ALA A 92 -1.74 7.13 0.76
CA ALA A 92 -0.91 7.94 -0.12
C ALA A 92 0.41 8.39 0.54
N GLY A 93 0.38 8.75 1.83
CA GLY A 93 1.58 9.11 2.60
C GLY A 93 2.52 7.92 2.87
N GLU A 94 1.96 6.76 3.23
CA GLU A 94 2.73 5.52 3.39
C GLU A 94 3.40 5.12 2.07
N TRP A 95 2.67 5.22 0.95
CA TRP A 95 3.22 4.93 -0.37
C TRP A 95 4.33 5.90 -0.78
N SER A 96 4.17 7.19 -0.49
CA SER A 96 5.13 8.21 -0.90
C SER A 96 6.46 8.11 -0.16
N SER A 97 6.42 7.66 1.10
CA SER A 97 7.60 7.44 1.95
C SER A 97 8.17 6.03 1.88
N LEU A 98 7.57 5.14 1.07
CA LEU A 98 7.92 3.74 0.99
C LEU A 98 9.33 3.53 0.41
N VAL A 99 10.15 2.80 1.17
CA VAL A 99 11.48 2.34 0.76
C VAL A 99 11.49 0.82 0.81
N LEU A 100 11.71 0.19 -0.34
CA LEU A 100 11.73 -1.26 -0.47
C LEU A 100 13.17 -1.77 -0.49
N SER A 101 13.39 -2.92 0.14
CA SER A 101 14.61 -3.71 -0.07
C SER A 101 14.33 -4.78 -1.11
N VAL A 102 15.07 -4.76 -2.21
CA VAL A 102 14.82 -5.61 -3.38
C VAL A 102 16.04 -6.50 -3.62
N ALA A 103 15.79 -7.76 -3.95
CA ALA A 103 16.82 -8.72 -4.34
C ALA A 103 17.34 -8.42 -5.75
N ASP A 104 18.60 -8.79 -6.01
CA ASP A 104 19.14 -8.75 -7.36
C ASP A 104 18.41 -9.79 -8.22
N ALA A 105 17.85 -9.33 -9.35
CA ALA A 105 17.07 -10.16 -10.25
C ALA A 105 17.88 -11.27 -10.94
N SER A 106 19.21 -11.14 -11.02
CA SER A 106 20.13 -12.09 -11.65
C SER A 106 20.62 -13.19 -10.71
N THR A 107 20.75 -12.89 -9.41
CA THR A 107 21.25 -13.85 -8.41
C THR A 107 20.17 -14.36 -7.48
N GLY A 108 19.03 -13.65 -7.38
CA GLY A 108 17.97 -13.92 -6.41
C GLY A 108 18.39 -13.68 -4.96
N GLN A 109 19.61 -13.18 -4.72
CA GLN A 109 20.11 -12.90 -3.38
C GLN A 109 19.85 -11.45 -2.99
N ALA A 110 19.66 -11.24 -1.69
CA ALA A 110 19.78 -9.92 -1.12
C ALA A 110 21.21 -9.45 -1.37
N ASP A 111 21.36 -8.37 -2.15
CA ASP A 111 22.69 -7.80 -2.35
C ASP A 111 23.30 -7.51 -0.98
N SER A 112 24.60 -7.75 -0.82
CA SER A 112 25.29 -7.55 0.47
C SER A 112 25.25 -6.10 0.96
N GLY A 113 24.79 -5.18 0.10
CA GLY A 113 24.32 -3.83 0.44
C GLY A 113 22.90 -3.57 -0.09
N ALA A 114 21.93 -4.44 0.20
CA ALA A 114 20.55 -4.47 -0.29
C ALA A 114 20.07 -3.11 -0.83
N ALA A 115 19.95 -3.01 -2.15
CA ALA A 115 19.54 -1.80 -2.82
C ALA A 115 18.19 -1.33 -2.24
N ARG A 116 18.22 -0.18 -1.57
CA ARG A 116 17.02 0.49 -1.06
C ARG A 116 16.48 1.36 -2.18
N GLU A 117 15.33 1.00 -2.69
CA GLU A 117 14.69 1.72 -3.77
C GLU A 117 13.42 2.41 -3.26
N GLY A 118 13.32 3.71 -3.54
CA GLY A 118 12.06 4.41 -3.40
C GLY A 118 11.06 3.92 -4.44
N VAL A 119 9.78 3.95 -4.12
CA VAL A 119 8.74 3.50 -5.05
C VAL A 119 8.34 4.58 -6.07
N GLN A 120 8.87 5.79 -5.92
CA GLN A 120 8.67 6.87 -6.89
C GLN A 120 9.39 6.60 -8.22
N PRO A 121 8.79 6.96 -9.37
CA PRO A 121 9.48 6.89 -10.65
C PRO A 121 10.69 7.83 -10.66
N SER A 122 11.86 7.28 -11.01
CA SER A 122 13.09 8.06 -11.12
C SER A 122 13.09 8.82 -12.45
N PHE A 123 12.78 10.12 -12.43
CA PHE A 123 12.97 10.98 -13.60
C PHE A 123 14.46 11.31 -13.73
N TRP A 124 15.13 10.69 -14.70
CA TRP A 124 16.48 11.11 -15.10
C TRP A 124 16.39 12.42 -15.87
N LEU A 125 16.63 13.55 -15.20
CA LEU A 125 16.87 14.83 -15.85
C LEU A 125 18.23 14.75 -16.56
N GLY A 126 18.21 14.49 -17.86
CA GLY A 126 19.42 14.49 -18.68
C GLY A 126 20.12 15.85 -18.58
N SER A 127 21.32 15.87 -18.02
CA SER A 127 22.18 17.06 -18.00
C SER A 127 22.65 17.34 -19.43
N GLY A 128 21.87 18.10 -20.19
CA GLY A 128 22.31 18.63 -21.47
C GLY A 128 23.50 19.56 -21.24
N ARG A 129 24.72 19.09 -21.54
CA ARG A 129 25.89 19.97 -21.69
C ARG A 129 25.59 20.91 -22.85
N ARG A 130 25.19 22.14 -22.51
CA ARG A 130 25.10 23.26 -23.45
C ARG A 130 26.53 23.74 -23.72
N SER A 131 27.17 23.15 -24.73
CA SER A 131 28.43 23.68 -25.29
C SER A 131 28.08 24.87 -26.18
N TYR A 132 28.40 26.08 -25.71
CA TYR A 132 28.47 27.26 -26.55
C TYR A 132 29.86 27.27 -27.23
N LEU A 133 29.84 27.21 -28.56
CA LEU A 133 30.95 27.66 -29.41
C LEU A 133 30.77 29.15 -29.69
#